data_AF-A0A1Y3TUI9-F1
#
_entry.id   AF-A0A1Y3TUI9-F1
#
_cell.length_a   1.000
_cell.length_b   1.000
_cell.length_c   1.000
_cell.angle_alpha   90.00
_cell.angle_beta   90.00
_cell.angle_gamma   90.00
#
_symmetry.space_group_name_H-M   'P 1'
#
loop_
_entity.id
_entity.type
_entity.pdbx_description
1 polymer ?
#
loop_
_entity_poly.entity_id
_entity_poly.type
_entity_poly.pdbx_seq_one_letter_code
_entity_poly.pdbx_strand_id
1 'polypeptide(L)'
;MNWADKGRRMAERARELFPPGTRIQLIHMDDPYNPVPDGTRGTVKFVDDMGTVFPDWDNGRGLGVVYGEDSFRKLTPEELLEEQQKENMDEDMNMGM
;
A
#
# COMPACT_ATOMS: atom_id res chain seq x y z
N MET A 1 29.07 -3.25 -12.14
CA MET A 1 27.70 -3.55 -11.65
C MET A 1 26.74 -3.20 -12.78
N ASN A 2 26.01 -4.17 -13.33
CA ASN A 2 25.11 -3.95 -14.46
C ASN A 2 23.83 -3.28 -13.95
N TRP A 3 23.28 -2.31 -14.68
CA TRP A 3 22.07 -1.57 -14.29
C TRP A 3 20.85 -2.50 -14.11
N ALA A 4 20.80 -3.59 -14.88
CA ALA A 4 19.77 -4.63 -14.79
C ALA A 4 19.79 -5.40 -13.46
N ASP A 5 20.95 -5.55 -12.82
CA ASP A 5 21.06 -6.27 -11.53
C ASP A 5 20.50 -5.44 -10.37
N LYS A 6 20.58 -4.10 -10.48
CA LYS A 6 20.10 -3.18 -9.45
C LYS A 6 18.57 -3.16 -9.40
N GLY A 7 17.91 -3.12 -10.57
CA GLY A 7 16.45 -3.14 -10.67
C GLY A 7 15.84 -4.44 -10.16
N ARG A 8 16.39 -5.60 -10.57
CA ARG A 8 15.91 -6.90 -10.08
C ARG A 8 15.95 -7.02 -8.56
N ARG A 9 17.04 -6.58 -7.94
CA ARG A 9 17.17 -6.61 -6.47
C ARG A 9 16.18 -5.69 -5.76
N MET A 10 15.79 -4.58 -6.39
CA MET A 10 14.75 -3.69 -5.84
C MET A 10 13.37 -4.34 -5.93
N ALA A 11 13.03 -4.94 -7.07
CA ALA A 11 11.76 -5.65 -7.26
C ALA A 11 11.61 -6.84 -6.31
N GLU A 12 12.67 -7.64 -6.14
CA GLU A 12 12.68 -8.75 -5.17
C GLU A 12 12.44 -8.26 -3.74
N ARG A 13 13.13 -7.19 -3.31
CA ARG A 13 12.93 -6.61 -1.99
C ARG A 13 11.53 -6.03 -1.80
N ALA A 14 10.98 -5.38 -2.81
CA ALA A 14 9.62 -4.85 -2.76
C ALA A 14 8.61 -5.99 -2.56
N ARG A 15 8.77 -7.11 -3.27
CA ARG A 15 7.95 -8.32 -3.11
C ARG A 15 8.07 -8.96 -1.74
N GLU A 16 9.27 -9.01 -1.18
CA GLU A 16 9.51 -9.55 0.16
C GLU A 16 8.92 -8.68 1.27
N LEU A 17 9.05 -7.35 1.14
CA LEU A 17 8.58 -6.40 2.14
C LEU A 17 7.07 -6.16 2.06
N PHE A 18 6.50 -6.19 0.87
CA PHE A 18 5.10 -5.87 0.59
C PHE A 18 4.43 -7.00 -0.20
N PRO A 19 4.28 -8.20 0.38
CA PRO A 19 3.52 -9.27 -0.26
C PRO A 19 2.03 -8.89 -0.39
N PRO A 20 1.30 -9.52 -1.33
CA PRO A 20 -0.16 -9.38 -1.43
C PRO A 20 -0.87 -9.56 -0.08
N GLY A 21 -1.85 -8.72 0.21
CA GLY A 21 -2.55 -8.65 1.49
C GLY A 21 -1.89 -7.73 2.54
N THR A 22 -0.71 -7.19 2.26
CA THR A 22 -0.07 -6.21 3.16
C THR A 22 -0.86 -4.91 3.16
N ARG A 23 -1.24 -4.44 4.34
CA ARG A 23 -1.84 -3.11 4.52
C ARG A 23 -0.76 -2.04 4.56
N ILE A 24 -0.89 -1.03 3.71
CA ILE A 24 0.06 0.08 3.61
C ILE A 24 -0.65 1.43 3.70
N GLN A 25 0.12 2.45 4.08
CA GLN A 25 -0.28 3.84 4.05
C GLN A 25 0.70 4.63 3.18
N LEU A 26 0.17 5.42 2.26
CA LEU A 26 0.97 6.40 1.53
C LEU A 26 1.39 7.52 2.49
N ILE A 27 2.69 7.84 2.50
CA ILE A 27 3.23 9.01 3.19
C ILE A 27 3.32 10.17 2.20
N HIS A 28 3.89 9.91 1.02
CA HIS A 28 4.03 10.88 -0.05
C HIS A 28 4.25 10.20 -1.39
N MET A 29 3.66 10.76 -2.45
CA MET A 29 3.85 10.33 -3.83
C MET A 29 4.33 11.52 -4.67
N ASP A 30 5.41 11.32 -5.42
CA ASP A 30 5.98 12.36 -6.29
C ASP A 30 5.32 12.30 -7.70
N ASP A 31 4.02 12.60 -7.76
CA ASP A 31 3.27 12.69 -9.01
C ASP A 31 2.72 14.12 -9.22
N PRO A 32 3.08 14.81 -10.32
CA PRO A 32 2.71 16.21 -10.55
C PRO A 32 1.30 16.39 -11.14
N TYR A 33 0.58 15.32 -11.48
CA TYR A 33 -0.71 15.38 -12.16
C TYR A 33 -1.88 14.98 -11.27
N ASN A 34 -1.78 13.80 -10.64
CA ASN A 34 -2.83 13.25 -9.80
C ASN A 34 -2.27 12.26 -8.77
N PRO A 35 -1.49 12.74 -7.77
CA PRO A 35 -0.90 11.88 -6.74
C PRO A 35 -1.99 11.31 -5.84
N VAL A 36 -1.83 10.07 -5.38
CA VAL A 36 -2.64 9.53 -4.27
C VAL A 36 -2.47 10.44 -3.06
N PRO A 37 -3.54 10.81 -2.32
CA PRO A 37 -3.41 11.75 -1.24
C PRO A 37 -2.63 11.11 -0.09
N ASP A 38 -1.74 11.88 0.51
CA ASP A 38 -0.98 11.47 1.68
C ASP A 38 -1.92 10.99 2.79
N GLY A 39 -1.52 9.92 3.48
CA GLY A 39 -2.33 9.26 4.50
C GLY A 39 -3.34 8.25 3.97
N THR A 40 -3.53 8.14 2.65
CA THR A 40 -4.41 7.12 2.09
C THR A 40 -3.88 5.73 2.38
N ARG A 41 -4.78 4.85 2.82
CA ARG A 41 -4.47 3.46 3.12
C ARG A 41 -4.96 2.56 1.99
N GLY A 42 -4.30 1.42 1.86
CA GLY A 42 -4.60 0.47 0.82
C GLY A 42 -4.01 -0.89 1.11
N THR A 43 -4.51 -1.90 0.41
CA THR A 43 -4.08 -3.29 0.59
C THR A 43 -3.35 -3.74 -0.68
N VAL A 44 -2.10 -4.18 -0.53
CA VAL A 44 -1.27 -4.61 -1.66
C VAL A 44 -1.94 -5.76 -2.40
N LYS A 45 -2.20 -5.61 -3.70
CA LYS A 45 -2.72 -6.68 -4.58
C LYS A 45 -1.58 -7.48 -5.20
N PHE A 46 -0.60 -6.79 -5.75
CA PHE A 46 0.59 -7.42 -6.33
C PHE A 46 1.75 -6.42 -6.41
N VAL A 47 2.93 -6.93 -6.73
CA VAL A 47 4.13 -6.15 -7.04
C VAL A 47 4.64 -6.64 -8.39
N ASP A 48 4.94 -5.71 -9.29
CA ASP A 48 5.45 -6.05 -10.63
C ASP A 48 6.94 -6.46 -10.60
N ASP A 49 7.48 -6.79 -11.77
CA ASP A 49 8.88 -7.18 -11.95
C ASP A 49 9.85 -5.98 -11.95
N MET A 50 9.33 -4.75 -11.96
CA MET A 50 10.10 -3.51 -11.83
C MET A 50 10.23 -3.04 -10.38
N GLY A 51 9.42 -3.56 -9.46
CA GLY A 51 9.39 -3.18 -8.04
C GLY A 51 8.35 -2.12 -7.70
N THR A 52 7.39 -1.90 -8.60
CA THR A 52 6.19 -1.12 -8.34
C THR A 52 5.20 -1.97 -7.56
N VAL A 53 4.78 -1.45 -6.40
CA VAL A 53 3.75 -2.04 -5.56
C VAL A 53 2.41 -1.50 -6.04
N PHE A 54 1.42 -2.37 -6.28
CA PHE A 54 0.07 -2.01 -6.69
C PHE A 54 -0.93 -2.32 -5.56
N PRO A 55 -1.31 -1.32 -4.76
CA PRO A 55 -2.32 -1.45 -3.73
C PRO A 55 -3.72 -1.20 -4.31
N ASP A 56 -4.70 -1.87 -3.72
CA ASP A 56 -6.08 -1.41 -3.74
C ASP A 56 -6.22 -0.30 -2.72
N TRP A 57 -6.27 0.95 -3.16
CA TRP A 57 -6.43 2.08 -2.26
C TRP A 57 -7.90 2.22 -1.83
N ASP A 58 -8.14 2.52 -0.56
CA ASP A 58 -9.51 2.61 -0.02
C ASP A 58 -10.34 3.72 -0.66
N ASN A 59 -9.68 4.73 -1.20
CA ASN A 59 -10.32 5.80 -1.95
C ASN A 59 -10.69 5.39 -3.40
N GLY A 60 -10.55 4.11 -3.74
CA GLY A 60 -10.86 3.54 -5.05
C GLY A 60 -9.80 3.82 -6.12
N ARG A 61 -8.62 4.34 -5.75
CA ARG A 61 -7.52 4.53 -6.71
C ARG A 61 -6.77 3.22 -6.98
N GLY A 62 -6.21 3.12 -8.18
CA GLY A 62 -5.39 1.99 -8.63
C GLY A 62 -3.97 2.38 -9.01
N LEU A 63 -3.46 3.52 -8.54
CA LEU A 63 -2.13 3.99 -8.89
C LEU A 63 -1.07 3.21 -8.11
N GLY A 64 -0.06 2.70 -8.82
CA GLY A 64 1.07 2.00 -8.22
C GLY A 64 2.04 2.96 -7.52
N VAL A 65 2.77 2.45 -6.53
CA VAL A 65 3.84 3.17 -5.83
C VAL A 65 5.17 2.44 -6.02
N VAL A 66 6.22 3.17 -6.37
CA VAL A 66 7.54 2.61 -6.67
C VAL A 66 8.37 2.54 -5.39
N TYR A 67 8.81 1.33 -5.04
CA TYR A 67 9.66 1.14 -3.87
C TYR A 67 11.02 1.81 -4.04
N GLY A 68 11.27 2.85 -3.23
CA GLY A 68 12.52 3.62 -3.24
C GLY A 68 12.42 4.97 -3.96
N GLU A 69 11.30 5.25 -4.62
CA GLU A 69 10.96 6.59 -5.14
C GLU A 69 9.81 7.19 -4.32
N ASP A 70 8.71 6.44 -4.18
CA ASP A 70 7.58 6.85 -3.36
C ASP A 70 7.79 6.55 -1.88
N SER A 71 7.19 7.39 -1.03
CA SER A 71 7.23 7.22 0.42
C SER A 71 5.95 6.55 0.90
N PHE A 72 6.06 5.31 1.36
CA PHE A 72 4.96 4.55 1.93
C PHE A 72 5.48 3.59 2.99
N ARG A 73 4.58 3.15 3.88
CA ARG A 73 4.92 2.22 4.97
C ARG A 73 3.82 1.19 5.18
N LYS A 74 4.19 0.08 5.82
CA LYS A 74 3.23 -0.87 6.38
C LYS A 74 2.52 -0.24 7.58
N LEU A 75 1.25 -0.61 7.77
CA LEU A 75 0.56 -0.30 9.01
C LEU A 75 1.15 -1.13 10.15
N THR A 76 1.13 -0.55 11.35
CA THR A 76 1.48 -1.26 12.58
C THR A 76 0.33 -2.17 13.02
N PRO A 77 0.60 -3.20 13.85
CA PRO A 77 -0.46 -4.05 14.39
C PRO A 77 -1.54 -3.27 15.14
N GLU A 78 -1.17 -2.18 15.82
CA GLU A 78 -2.11 -1.30 16.54
C GLU A 78 -3.06 -0.60 15.56
N GLU A 79 -2.55 -0.01 14.48
CA GLU A 79 -3.37 0.64 13.46
C GLU A 79 -4.32 -0.34 12.75
N LEU A 80 -3.88 -1.60 12.54
CA LEU A 80 -4.71 -2.65 11.97
C LEU A 80 -5.86 -3.08 12.90
N LEU A 81 -5.56 -3.19 14.20
CA LEU A 81 -6.57 -3.51 15.21
C LEU A 81 -7.62 -2.39 15.31
N GLU A 82 -7.19 -1.13 15.27
CA GLU A 82 -8.10 0.01 15.27
C GLU A 82 -9.02 0.02 14.03
N GLU A 83 -8.50 -0.32 12.85
CA GLU A 83 -9.32 -0.48 11.63
C GLU A 83 -10.37 -1.57 11.80
N GLN A 84 -9.96 -2.77 12.23
CA GLN A 84 -10.89 -3.89 12.45
C GLN A 84 -11.93 -3.58 13.53
N GLN A 85 -11.55 -2.90 14.62
CA GLN A 85 -12.48 -2.53 15.68
C GLN A 85 -13.55 -1.56 15.18
N LYS A 86 -13.18 -0.59 14.35
CA LYS A 86 -14.15 0.33 13.73
C LYS A 86 -15.10 -0.39 12.79
N GLU A 87 -14.57 -1.22 11.90
CA GLU A 87 -15.40 -2.00 10.96
C GLU A 87 -16.42 -2.88 11.69
N ASN A 88 -16.01 -3.60 12.73
CA ASN A 88 -16.93 -4.42 13.53
C ASN A 88 -18.00 -3.58 14.26
N MET A 89 -17.64 -2.40 14.80
CA MET A 89 -18.63 -1.52 15.45
C MET A 89 -19.66 -0.97 14.47
N ASP A 90 -19.23 -0.60 13.27
CA ASP A 90 -20.12 -0.09 12.22
C ASP A 90 -21.10 -1.18 11.73
N GLU A 91 -20.64 -2.43 11.62
CA GLU A 91 -21.48 -3.59 11.28
C GLU A 91 -22.54 -3.88 12.37
N ASP A 92 -22.14 -3.86 13.64
CA ASP A 92 -23.05 -4.10 14.78
C ASP A 92 -24.15 -3.01 14.86
N MET A 93 -23.83 -1.75 14.55
CA MET A 93 -24.83 -0.68 14.51
C MET A 93 -25.80 -0.78 13.33
N ASN A 94 -25.38 -1.41 12.22
CA ASN A 94 -26.20 -1.54 11.00
C ASN A 94 -27.12 -2.79 11.03
N MET A 95 -26.82 -3.81 11.83
CA MET A 95 -27.67 -5.01 12.01
C MET A 95 -28.89 -4.78 12.92
N GLY A 96 -29.04 -3.60 13.53
CA GLY A 96 -30.08 -3.29 14.51
C GLY A 96 -31.30 -2.50 13.99
N MET A 97 -31.47 -2.34 12.67
CA MET A 97 -32.58 -1.61 12.03
C MET A 97 -33.52 -2.52 11.22
#